data_AF-X0SSC1-F1
#
_entry.id   AF-X0SSC1-F1
#
_cell.length_a   1.000
_cell.length_b   1.000
_cell.length_c   1.000
_cell.angle_alpha   90.00
_cell.angle_beta   90.00
_cell.angle_gamma   90.00
#
_symmetry.space_group_name_H-M   'P 1'
#
loop_
_entity.id
_entity.type
_entity.pdbx_description
1 polymer ?
#
loop_
_entity_poly.entity_id
_entity_poly.type
_entity_poly.pdbx_seq_one_letter_code
_entity_poly.pdbx_strand_id
1 'polypeptide(L)'
;RPEFALYLSPTIANQLALKQVNHQSSSPFDVLTERELQVMLMITKGLKVQEISDKLCLSPKTVNSHRYKLFEKLKIQSDVELTLLAIRHGMLDEDALA
;
A
#
# COMPACT_ATOMS: atom_id res chain seq x y z
N ARG A 1 -44.69 -0.84 6.01
CA ARG A 1 -44.16 -2.21 5.84
C ARG A 1 -42.79 -2.11 5.17
N PRO A 2 -41.69 -2.60 5.77
CA PRO A 2 -40.44 -2.81 5.04
C PRO A 2 -40.27 -4.32 4.78
N GLU A 3 -40.38 -4.74 3.51
CA GLU A 3 -40.46 -6.15 3.08
C GLU A 3 -39.15 -6.68 2.46
N PHE A 4 -37.98 -6.18 2.88
CA PHE A 4 -36.69 -6.73 2.42
C PHE A 4 -35.63 -6.71 3.53
N ALA A 5 -35.81 -7.55 4.54
CA ALA A 5 -34.69 -7.95 5.38
C ALA A 5 -33.90 -9.01 4.60
N LEU A 6 -32.65 -8.68 4.25
CA LEU A 6 -31.75 -9.61 3.56
C LEU A 6 -31.36 -10.73 4.55
N TYR A 7 -32.06 -11.85 4.52
CA TYR A 7 -31.76 -13.01 5.35
C TYR A 7 -30.60 -13.79 4.75
N LEU A 8 -29.38 -13.47 5.20
CA LEU A 8 -28.23 -14.36 4.99
C LEU A 8 -28.33 -15.55 5.95
N SER A 9 -28.08 -16.75 5.44
CA SER A 9 -27.95 -17.91 6.31
C SER A 9 -26.75 -17.71 7.27
N PRO A 10 -26.81 -18.19 8.52
CA PRO A 10 -25.72 -18.04 9.47
C PRO A 10 -24.38 -18.56 8.94
N THR A 11 -24.41 -19.61 8.11
CA THR A 11 -23.21 -20.17 7.47
C THR A 11 -22.61 -19.22 6.44
N ILE A 12 -23.43 -18.60 5.60
CA ILE A 12 -22.97 -17.63 4.59
C ILE A 12 -22.53 -16.32 5.27
N ALA A 13 -23.28 -15.86 6.27
CA ALA A 13 -22.92 -14.71 7.09
C ALA A 13 -21.58 -14.95 7.79
N ASN A 14 -21.35 -16.14 8.36
CA ASN A 14 -20.10 -16.47 9.03
C ASN A 14 -18.94 -16.62 8.03
N GLN A 15 -19.15 -17.23 6.86
CA GLN A 15 -18.12 -17.31 5.81
C GLN A 15 -17.74 -15.92 5.28
N LEU A 16 -18.71 -15.02 5.09
CA LEU A 16 -18.45 -13.64 4.69
C LEU A 16 -17.78 -12.83 5.81
N ALA A 17 -18.22 -12.99 7.06
CA ALA A 17 -17.58 -12.38 8.22
C ALA A 17 -16.13 -12.85 8.37
N LEU A 18 -15.86 -14.16 8.28
CA LEU A 18 -14.51 -14.72 8.31
C LEU A 18 -13.64 -14.21 7.14
N LYS A 19 -14.24 -14.00 5.96
CA LYS A 19 -13.53 -13.43 4.79
C LYS A 19 -13.26 -11.93 4.96
N GLN A 20 -14.15 -11.18 5.61
CA GLN A 20 -13.97 -9.76 5.94
C GLN A 20 -12.97 -9.55 7.08
N VAL A 21 -12.95 -10.44 8.08
CA VAL A 21 -11.98 -10.43 9.18
C VAL A 21 -10.57 -10.74 8.65
N ASN A 22 -10.42 -11.59 7.63
CA ASN A 22 -9.14 -11.78 6.93
C ASN A 22 -8.77 -10.63 5.96
N HIS A 23 -9.72 -9.78 5.58
CA HIS A 23 -9.45 -8.57 4.79
C HIS A 23 -9.01 -7.37 5.67
N GLN A 24 -8.98 -7.55 6.99
CA GLN A 24 -8.19 -6.72 7.91
C GLN A 24 -6.78 -7.31 8.10
N SER A 25 -6.23 -7.92 7.06
CA SER A 25 -4.78 -8.03 6.94
C SER A 25 -4.29 -6.60 6.76
N SER A 26 -3.94 -5.94 7.86
CA SER A 26 -3.29 -4.62 7.85
C SER A 26 -2.28 -4.61 6.71
N SER A 27 -2.47 -3.68 5.80
CA SER A 27 -1.58 -3.56 4.65
C SER A 27 -0.17 -3.39 5.22
N PRO A 28 0.88 -4.03 4.67
CA PRO A 28 2.24 -3.79 5.14
C PRO A 28 2.60 -2.29 5.05
N PHE A 29 1.88 -1.54 4.23
CA PHE A 29 1.97 -0.10 4.07
C PHE A 29 1.30 0.70 5.21
N ASP A 30 0.44 0.11 6.04
CA ASP A 30 -0.20 0.79 7.19
C ASP A 30 0.83 1.18 8.28
N VAL A 31 2.00 0.54 8.29
CA VAL A 31 3.11 0.87 9.20
C VAL A 31 3.91 2.09 8.74
N LEU A 32 3.64 2.58 7.53
CA LEU A 32 4.32 3.71 6.94
C LEU A 32 3.69 5.01 7.40
N THR A 33 4.56 5.98 7.64
CA THR A 33 4.13 7.37 7.81
C THR A 33 3.67 7.94 6.47
N GLU A 34 2.86 8.99 6.52
CA GLU A 34 2.34 9.66 5.32
C GLU A 34 3.46 10.10 4.34
N ARG A 35 4.61 10.52 4.88
CA ARG A 35 5.80 10.88 4.08
C ARG A 35 6.47 9.67 3.43
N GLU A 36 6.59 8.56 4.14
CA GLU A 36 7.13 7.32 3.57
C GLU A 36 6.20 6.77 2.48
N LEU A 37 4.88 6.86 2.69
CA LEU A 37 3.87 6.47 1.69
C LEU A 37 3.93 7.37 0.43
N GLN A 38 4.08 8.69 0.59
CA GLN A 38 4.29 9.58 -0.56
C GLN A 38 5.54 9.21 -1.37
N VAL A 39 6.66 8.98 -0.68
CA VAL A 39 7.93 8.58 -1.33
C VAL A 39 7.75 7.24 -2.04
N MET A 40 7.14 6.25 -1.39
CA MET A 40 6.81 4.96 -1.97
C MET A 40 6.01 5.10 -3.27
N LEU A 41 4.89 5.85 -3.24
CA LEU A 41 4.02 6.04 -4.39
C LEU A 41 4.75 6.70 -5.58
N MET A 42 5.70 7.60 -5.30
CA MET A 42 6.48 8.21 -6.36
C MET A 42 7.51 7.23 -6.95
N ILE A 43 8.11 6.38 -6.12
CA ILE A 43 9.06 5.35 -6.56
C ILE A 43 8.35 4.32 -7.44
N THR A 44 7.17 3.88 -7.04
CA THR A 44 6.39 2.90 -7.82
C THR A 44 5.90 3.48 -9.15
N LYS A 45 5.81 4.81 -9.28
CA LYS A 45 5.59 5.53 -10.54
C LYS A 45 6.85 5.70 -11.39
N GLY A 46 7.99 5.13 -10.98
CA GLY A 46 9.25 5.23 -11.71
C GLY A 46 9.97 6.59 -11.58
N LEU A 47 9.56 7.45 -10.63
CA LEU A 47 10.24 8.72 -10.42
C LEU A 47 11.63 8.50 -9.79
N LYS A 48 12.63 9.24 -10.31
CA LYS A 48 13.99 9.22 -9.75
C LYS A 48 14.05 10.00 -8.44
N VAL A 49 15.04 9.68 -7.59
CA VAL A 49 15.25 10.36 -6.30
C VAL A 49 15.34 11.88 -6.44
N GLN A 50 15.95 12.39 -7.53
CA GLN A 50 16.03 13.82 -7.82
C GLN A 50 14.63 14.42 -8.04
N GLU A 51 13.82 13.83 -8.92
CA GLU A 51 12.44 14.26 -9.18
C GLU A 51 11.56 14.25 -7.92
N ILE A 52 11.73 13.24 -7.07
CA ILE A 52 11.03 13.13 -5.79
C ILE A 52 11.47 14.25 -4.85
N SER A 53 12.76 14.56 -4.83
CA SER A 53 13.35 15.61 -4.01
C SER A 53 12.80 16.99 -4.41
N ASP A 54 12.71 17.27 -5.71
CA ASP A 54 12.10 18.50 -6.24
C ASP A 54 10.60 18.58 -5.93
N LYS A 55 9.84 17.48 -6.15
CA LYS A 55 8.39 17.45 -5.89
C LYS A 55 8.03 17.62 -4.42
N LEU A 56 8.86 17.13 -3.51
CA LEU A 56 8.63 17.22 -2.06
C LEU A 56 9.33 18.42 -1.42
N CYS A 57 10.08 19.21 -2.20
CA CYS A 57 10.96 20.29 -1.70
C CYS A 57 11.92 19.79 -0.61
N LEU A 58 12.47 18.59 -0.78
CA LEU A 58 13.40 17.94 0.14
C LEU A 58 14.77 17.76 -0.50
N SER A 59 15.81 17.55 0.30
CA SER A 59 17.11 17.15 -0.25
C SER A 59 17.08 15.70 -0.73
N PRO A 60 17.85 15.32 -1.78
CA PRO A 60 18.00 13.92 -2.20
C PRO A 60 18.44 13.00 -1.05
N LYS A 61 19.26 13.52 -0.13
CA LYS A 61 19.69 12.82 1.08
C LYS A 61 18.51 12.49 2.01
N THR A 62 17.59 13.43 2.17
CA THR A 62 16.36 13.24 2.96
C THR A 62 15.46 12.19 2.33
N VAL A 63 15.26 12.24 1.01
CA VAL A 63 14.49 11.22 0.27
C VAL A 63 15.11 9.83 0.46
N ASN A 64 16.44 9.70 0.34
CA ASN A 64 17.13 8.43 0.61
C ASN A 64 16.96 7.95 2.05
N SER A 65 16.93 8.87 3.03
CA SER A 65 16.65 8.50 4.43
C SER A 65 15.23 7.95 4.59
N HIS A 66 14.23 8.54 3.95
CA HIS A 66 12.86 8.00 3.93
C HIS A 66 12.80 6.64 3.22
N ARG A 67 13.50 6.47 2.09
CA ARG A 67 13.60 5.19 1.38
C ARG A 67 14.18 4.08 2.25
N TYR A 68 15.25 4.39 2.98
CA TYR A 68 15.86 3.42 3.87
C TYR A 68 14.91 2.97 4.98
N LYS A 69 14.22 3.92 5.64
CA LYS A 69 13.22 3.61 6.68
C LYS A 69 12.02 2.84 6.14
N LEU A 70 11.53 3.22 4.96
CA LEU A 70 10.48 2.51 4.22
C LEU A 70 10.91 1.05 3.99
N PHE A 71 12.12 0.83 3.49
CA PHE A 71 12.64 -0.50 3.18
C PHE A 71 12.85 -1.36 4.42
N GLU A 72 13.37 -0.76 5.50
CA GLU A 72 13.53 -1.44 6.79
C GLU A 72 12.18 -1.88 7.36
N LYS A 73 11.17 -1.00 7.31
CA LYS A 73 9.80 -1.28 7.77
C LYS A 73 9.11 -2.38 6.96
N LEU A 74 9.26 -2.34 5.64
CA LEU A 74 8.66 -3.31 4.72
C LEU A 74 9.51 -4.58 4.54
N LYS A 75 10.72 -4.62 5.10
CA LYS A 75 11.70 -5.71 4.98
C LYS A 75 12.04 -6.06 3.53
N ILE A 76 12.25 -5.05 2.71
CA ILE A 76 12.62 -5.15 1.30
C ILE A 76 13.95 -4.45 1.04
N GLN A 77 14.59 -4.76 -0.09
CA GLN A 77 15.90 -4.21 -0.44
C GLN A 77 15.93 -3.49 -1.80
N SER A 78 14.89 -3.66 -2.63
CA SER A 78 14.85 -3.10 -3.99
C SER A 78 13.52 -2.41 -4.32
N ASP A 79 13.59 -1.42 -5.21
CA ASP A 79 12.41 -0.77 -5.80
C ASP A 79 11.49 -1.78 -6.53
N VAL A 80 12.08 -2.84 -7.08
CA VAL A 80 11.33 -3.93 -7.72
C VAL A 80 10.52 -4.71 -6.70
N GLU A 81 11.12 -5.04 -5.56
CA GLU A 81 10.42 -5.72 -4.46
C GLU A 81 9.32 -4.83 -3.88
N LEU A 82 9.57 -3.52 -3.76
CA LEU A 82 8.55 -2.56 -3.34
C LEU A 82 7.33 -2.58 -4.26
N THR A 83 7.58 -2.53 -5.57
CA THR A 83 6.52 -2.52 -6.58
C THR A 83 5.74 -3.83 -6.59
N LEU A 84 6.43 -4.97 -6.49
CA LEU A 84 5.79 -6.28 -6.39
C LEU A 84 4.94 -6.40 -5.12
N LEU A 85 5.41 -5.88 -3.99
CA LEU A 85 4.66 -5.84 -2.73
C LEU A 85 3.39 -4.99 -2.88
N ALA A 86 3.51 -3.84 -3.56
CA ALA A 86 2.39 -2.92 -3.78
C ALA A 86 1.28 -3.55 -4.63
N ILE A 87 1.64 -4.24 -5.71
CA ILE A 87 0.69 -4.98 -6.55
C ILE A 87 0.06 -6.14 -5.76
N ARG A 88 0.87 -6.93 -5.04
CA ARG A 88 0.38 -8.11 -4.30
C ARG A 88 -0.66 -7.75 -3.24
N HIS A 89 -0.53 -6.58 -2.63
CA HIS A 89 -1.46 -6.07 -1.62
C HIS A 89 -2.59 -5.21 -2.21
N GLY A 90 -2.71 -5.10 -3.54
CA GLY A 90 -3.75 -4.33 -4.21
C GLY A 90 -3.68 -2.83 -3.97
N MET A 91 -2.49 -2.30 -3.59
CA MET A 91 -2.28 -0.85 -3.44
C MET A 91 -2.04 -0.15 -4.77
N LEU A 92 -1.59 -0.89 -5.79
CA LEU A 92 -1.43 -0.42 -7.15
C LEU A 92 -2.10 -1.43 -8.08
N ASP A 93 -2.95 -0.93 -8.97
CA ASP A 93 -3.44 -1.71 -10.10
C ASP A 93 -2.31 -1.89 -11.13
N GLU A 94 -2.31 -3.03 -11.84
CA GLU A 94 -1.32 -3.31 -12.89
C GLU A 94 -1.34 -2.26 -14.01
N ASP A 95 -2.50 -1.62 -14.24
CA ASP A 95 -2.65 -0.47 -15.15
C ASP A 95 -1.87 0.78 -14.72
N ALA A 96 -1.50 0.92 -13.44
CA ALA A 96 -0.74 2.06 -12.95
C ALA A 96 0.76 2.01 -13.34
N LEU A 97 1.21 0.89 -13.95
CA LEU A 97 2.57 0.68 -14.44
C LEU A 97 2.69 0.87 -15.97
N ALA A 98 1.59 1.17 -16.66
CA ALA A 98 1.52 1.36 -18.11
C ALA A 98 1.84 2.80 -18.55
#